data_AF-A0A959L989-F1
#
_entry.id   AF-A0A959L989-F1
#
_cell.length_a   1.000
_cell.length_b   1.000
_cell.length_c   1.000
_cell.angle_alpha   90.00
_cell.angle_beta   90.00
_cell.angle_gamma   90.00
#
_symmetry.space_group_name_H-M   'P 1'
#
loop_
_entity.id
_entity.type
_entity.pdbx_description
1 polymer ?
#
loop_
_entity_poly.entity_id
_entity_poly.type
_entity_poly.pdbx_seq_one_letter_code
_entity_poly.pdbx_strand_id
1 'polypeptide(L)'
;MKRFQILILCVITSANMYSQNPGSWSGNLETNVNLFLIDSLIGPFNVPQYDNQLVGGEAWLNLNYTRDDLRVGIRFDMYENSNLKNPVESYSAEGIGRWFVKKSVGKLDFEVGYLYDQIGSGLIYRAYEQRTLFID
;
A
#
# COMPACT_ATOMS: atom_id res chain seq x y z
N MET A 1 -16.08 -10.30 61.92
CA MET A 1 -16.82 -9.31 61.11
C MET A 1 -15.94 -8.52 60.14
N LYS A 2 -14.82 -7.93 60.57
CA LYS A 2 -13.90 -7.16 59.68
C LYS A 2 -13.34 -7.95 58.48
N ARG A 3 -13.09 -9.26 58.63
CA ARG A 3 -12.62 -10.14 57.53
C ARG A 3 -13.66 -10.36 56.43
N PHE A 4 -14.96 -10.31 56.77
CA PHE A 4 -16.05 -10.47 55.79
C PHE A 4 -16.28 -9.18 54.99
N GLN A 5 -16.04 -8.02 55.62
CA GLN A 5 -16.12 -6.71 54.94
C GLN A 5 -15.00 -6.52 53.91
N ILE A 6 -13.81 -7.05 54.14
CA ILE A 6 -12.71 -7.02 53.15
C ILE A 6 -13.06 -7.86 51.91
N LEU A 7 -13.72 -9.00 52.11
CA LEU A 7 -14.12 -9.89 51.02
C LEU A 7 -15.24 -9.27 50.16
N ILE A 8 -16.18 -8.55 50.77
CA ILE A 8 -17.27 -7.84 50.07
C ILE A 8 -16.72 -6.66 49.24
N LEU A 9 -15.67 -6.00 49.72
CA LEU A 9 -15.03 -4.87 49.03
C LEU A 9 -14.30 -5.31 47.74
N CYS A 10 -13.64 -6.48 47.76
CA CYS A 10 -12.97 -7.04 46.57
C CYS A 10 -13.94 -7.47 45.45
N VAL A 11 -15.17 -7.87 45.79
CA VAL A 11 -16.17 -8.30 44.78
C VAL A 11 -16.75 -7.09 44.03
N ILE A 12 -16.85 -5.94 44.70
CA ILE A 12 -17.37 -4.69 44.12
C ILE A 12 -16.36 -4.03 43.17
N THR A 13 -15.06 -4.32 43.30
CA THR A 13 -13.99 -3.77 42.44
C THR A 13 -13.75 -4.56 41.15
N SER A 14 -14.71 -5.38 40.69
CA SER A 14 -14.66 -5.97 39.35
C SER A 14 -14.87 -4.89 38.28
N ALA A 15 -13.80 -4.15 38.00
CA ALA A 15 -13.77 -3.19 36.90
C ALA A 15 -14.03 -3.93 35.59
N ASN A 16 -15.08 -3.51 34.87
CA ASN A 16 -15.35 -3.97 33.51
C ASN A 16 -14.21 -3.46 32.61
N MET A 17 -13.20 -4.30 32.38
CA MET A 17 -12.18 -4.05 31.36
C MET A 17 -12.77 -4.40 30.00
N TYR A 18 -13.11 -3.39 29.21
CA TYR A 18 -13.44 -3.59 27.80
C TYR A 18 -12.13 -3.82 27.04
N SER A 19 -11.95 -5.02 26.51
CA SER A 19 -10.94 -5.27 25.46
C SER A 19 -11.43 -4.60 24.19
N GLN A 20 -11.10 -3.32 24.02
CA GLN A 20 -11.37 -2.62 22.77
C GLN A 20 -10.31 -3.08 21.78
N ASN A 21 -10.71 -3.82 20.74
CA ASN A 21 -9.81 -4.12 19.61
C ASN A 21 -9.58 -2.82 18.84
N PRO A 22 -8.40 -2.17 18.94
CA PRO A 22 -8.15 -0.90 18.26
C PRO A 22 -7.90 -1.10 16.75
N GLY A 23 -7.86 -2.35 16.29
CA GLY A 23 -7.43 -2.72 14.94
C GLY A 23 -5.90 -2.78 14.80
N SER A 24 -5.44 -3.23 13.64
CA SER A 24 -4.03 -3.34 13.28
C SER A 24 -3.73 -2.51 12.03
N TRP A 25 -2.56 -1.90 12.01
CA TRP A 25 -1.99 -1.24 10.84
C TRP A 25 -0.92 -2.12 10.23
N SER A 26 -0.90 -2.21 8.91
CA SER A 26 0.15 -2.86 8.15
C SER A 26 0.43 -2.09 6.87
N GLY A 27 1.58 -2.32 6.25
CA GLY A 27 1.97 -1.60 5.07
C GLY A 27 3.35 -1.99 4.59
N ASN A 28 3.71 -1.46 3.43
CA ASN A 28 5.06 -1.55 2.90
C ASN A 28 5.42 -0.28 2.14
N LEU A 29 6.71 -0.01 2.07
CA LEU A 29 7.28 1.02 1.21
C LEU A 29 8.23 0.32 0.26
N GLU A 30 7.99 0.50 -1.03
CA GLU A 30 8.86 0.03 -2.10
C GLU A 30 9.42 1.25 -2.81
N THR A 31 10.73 1.29 -3.00
CA THR A 31 11.42 2.40 -3.66
C THR A 31 12.38 1.84 -4.70
N ASN A 32 12.41 2.44 -5.88
CA ASN A 32 13.38 2.17 -6.92
C ASN A 32 14.13 3.47 -7.27
N VAL A 33 15.41 3.34 -7.59
CA VAL A 33 16.26 4.45 -8.00
C VAL A 33 17.08 4.00 -9.19
N ASN A 34 17.03 4.81 -10.25
CA ASN A 34 17.66 4.55 -11.52
C ASN A 34 18.76 5.58 -11.76
N LEU A 35 19.92 5.10 -12.18
CA LEU A 35 21.02 5.93 -12.64
C LEU A 35 21.22 5.66 -14.13
N PHE A 36 21.12 6.71 -14.94
CA PHE A 36 21.23 6.61 -16.39
C PHE A 36 22.64 7.01 -16.81
N LEU A 37 23.35 6.06 -17.43
CA LEU A 37 24.71 6.26 -17.92
C LEU A 37 24.71 6.19 -19.45
N ILE A 38 25.35 7.17 -20.06
CA ILE A 38 25.49 7.25 -21.52
C ILE A 38 26.57 6.27 -21.98
N ASP A 39 26.25 5.43 -22.95
CA ASP A 39 27.23 4.69 -23.74
C ASP A 39 27.53 5.47 -25.02
N SER A 40 28.80 5.85 -25.22
CA SER A 40 29.24 6.62 -26.38
C SER A 40 29.19 5.87 -27.71
N LEU A 41 29.08 4.53 -27.69
CA LEU A 41 28.97 3.71 -28.90
C LEU A 41 27.54 3.59 -29.44
N ILE A 42 26.54 3.68 -28.55
CA ILE A 42 25.12 3.50 -28.89
C ILE A 42 24.38 4.85 -28.85
N GLY A 43 24.80 5.76 -27.98
CA GLY A 43 24.39 7.17 -27.94
C GLY A 43 22.89 7.37 -28.05
N PRO A 44 22.09 7.09 -27.01
CA PRO A 44 20.69 7.48 -27.02
C PRO A 44 20.59 9.01 -27.17
N PHE A 45 20.11 9.48 -28.32
CA PHE A 45 19.93 10.91 -28.63
C PHE A 45 18.49 11.33 -28.35
N ASN A 46 18.29 12.52 -27.78
CA ASN A 46 16.97 13.08 -27.43
C ASN A 46 16.18 12.25 -26.43
N VAL A 47 16.87 11.61 -25.48
CA VAL A 47 16.22 10.89 -24.38
C VAL A 47 16.57 11.64 -23.10
N PRO A 48 15.60 12.32 -22.45
CA PRO A 48 15.86 13.17 -21.30
C PRO A 48 16.65 12.48 -20.20
N GLN A 49 16.40 11.19 -19.95
CA GLN A 49 17.10 10.39 -18.96
C GLN A 49 18.61 10.28 -19.19
N TYR A 50 19.06 10.32 -20.44
CA TYR A 50 20.49 10.24 -20.79
C TYR A 50 21.09 11.62 -21.08
N ASP A 51 20.27 12.63 -21.38
CA ASP A 51 20.74 13.98 -21.72
C ASP A 51 20.90 14.88 -20.48
N ASN A 52 19.87 14.96 -19.63
CA ASN A 52 19.82 15.93 -18.52
C ASN A 52 19.16 15.41 -17.22
N GLN A 53 18.44 14.28 -17.26
CA GLN A 53 17.74 13.66 -16.13
C GLN A 53 18.39 12.32 -15.76
N LEU A 54 19.68 12.37 -15.43
CA LEU A 54 20.54 11.19 -15.20
C LEU A 54 20.15 10.35 -13.97
N VAL A 55 19.18 10.81 -13.18
CA VAL A 55 18.64 10.12 -12.02
C VAL A 55 17.12 10.12 -12.10
N GLY A 56 16.54 8.94 -11.96
CA GLY A 56 15.10 8.75 -11.82
C GLY A 56 14.78 7.85 -10.62
N GLY A 57 13.50 7.75 -10.30
CA GLY A 57 13.05 6.82 -9.28
C GLY A 57 11.53 6.75 -9.16
N GLU A 58 11.11 5.69 -8.49
CA GLU A 58 9.71 5.42 -8.18
C GLU A 58 9.57 5.03 -6.72
N ALA A 59 8.44 5.37 -6.10
CA ALA A 59 8.08 4.90 -4.78
C ALA A 59 6.60 4.54 -4.71
N TRP A 60 6.30 3.46 -4.00
CA TRP A 60 4.95 3.02 -3.69
C TRP A 60 4.83 2.77 -2.19
N LEU A 61 3.95 3.51 -1.54
CA LEU A 61 3.62 3.34 -0.13
C LEU A 61 2.23 2.73 -0.01
N ASN A 62 2.15 1.50 0.52
CA ASN A 62 0.87 0.88 0.87
C ASN A 62 0.63 0.96 2.37
N LEU A 63 -0.57 1.38 2.74
CA LEU A 63 -1.05 1.41 4.12
C LEU A 63 -2.40 0.71 4.20
N ASN A 64 -2.54 -0.19 5.16
CA ASN A 64 -3.74 -0.96 5.42
C ASN A 64 -4.09 -0.86 6.90
N TYR A 65 -5.38 -0.72 7.16
CA TYR A 65 -5.96 -0.78 8.49
C TYR A 65 -7.00 -1.89 8.53
N THR A 66 -6.91 -2.75 9.53
CA THR A 66 -7.85 -3.86 9.73
C THR A 66 -8.42 -3.81 11.14
N ARG A 67 -9.74 -3.85 11.26
CA ARG A 67 -10.44 -3.98 12.53
C ARG A 67 -11.64 -4.90 12.38
N ASP A 68 -11.56 -6.07 13.00
CA ASP A 68 -12.58 -7.12 12.90
C ASP A 68 -12.92 -7.39 11.43
N ASP A 69 -14.18 -7.20 11.02
CA ASP A 69 -14.60 -7.42 9.63
C ASP A 69 -14.37 -6.22 8.70
N LEU A 70 -13.82 -5.10 9.18
CA LEU A 70 -13.53 -3.91 8.39
C LEU A 70 -12.05 -3.90 7.97
N ARG A 71 -11.80 -3.73 6.68
CA ARG A 71 -10.48 -3.49 6.10
C ARG A 71 -10.52 -2.22 5.25
N VAL A 72 -9.53 -1.37 5.41
CA VAL A 72 -9.36 -0.16 4.60
C VAL A 72 -7.92 -0.14 4.15
N GLY A 73 -7.68 0.22 2.90
CA GLY A 73 -6.32 0.38 2.39
C GLY A 73 -6.20 1.54 1.42
N ILE A 74 -5.01 2.11 1.38
CA ILE A 74 -4.62 3.18 0.47
C ILE A 74 -3.19 2.95 -0.02
N ARG A 75 -2.94 3.26 -1.28
CA ARG A 75 -1.63 3.28 -1.90
C ARG A 75 -1.34 4.67 -2.45
N PHE A 76 -0.16 5.18 -2.13
CA PHE A 76 0.40 6.38 -2.72
C PHE A 76 1.54 6.02 -3.65
N ASP A 77 1.49 6.60 -4.86
CA ASP A 77 2.43 6.34 -5.94
C ASP A 77 3.19 7.65 -6.22
N MET A 78 4.51 7.57 -6.31
CA MET A 78 5.39 8.69 -6.63
C MET A 78 6.35 8.27 -7.74
N TYR A 79 6.49 9.12 -8.74
CA TYR A 79 7.36 8.94 -9.89
C TYR A 79 8.17 10.22 -10.07
N GLU A 80 9.47 10.09 -10.23
CA GLU A 80 10.38 11.21 -10.48
C GLU A 80 11.34 10.83 -11.62
N ASN A 81 11.24 11.52 -12.76
CA ASN A 81 11.99 11.23 -13.97
C ASN A 81 11.98 9.73 -14.35
N SER A 82 10.84 9.08 -14.08
CA SER A 82 10.66 7.66 -14.25
C SER A 82 10.61 7.31 -15.73
N ASN A 83 11.37 6.30 -16.13
CA ASN A 83 11.32 5.69 -17.46
C ASN A 83 10.36 4.48 -17.52
N LEU A 84 9.65 4.20 -16.43
CA LEU A 84 8.84 3.00 -16.26
C LEU A 84 7.61 2.97 -17.16
N LYS A 85 6.98 4.13 -17.37
CA LYS A 85 5.81 4.28 -18.24
C LYS A 85 6.19 4.37 -19.72
N ASN A 86 7.27 5.08 -20.02
CA ASN A 86 7.80 5.26 -21.36
C ASN A 86 9.35 5.21 -21.28
N PRO A 87 10.03 4.28 -21.95
CA PRO A 87 11.48 4.16 -21.87
C PRO A 87 12.25 5.30 -22.55
N VAL A 88 11.60 6.11 -23.41
CA VAL A 88 12.23 7.22 -24.14
C VAL A 88 11.79 8.61 -23.68
N GLU A 89 10.87 8.68 -22.71
CA GLU A 89 10.39 9.95 -22.13
C GLU A 89 10.39 9.83 -20.62
N SER A 90 10.50 10.96 -19.91
CA SER A 90 10.44 10.98 -18.45
C SER A 90 9.03 11.25 -17.96
N TYR A 91 8.61 10.49 -16.95
CA TYR A 91 7.35 10.69 -16.24
C TYR A 91 7.61 11.09 -14.79
N SER A 92 7.08 12.24 -14.39
CA SER A 92 7.04 12.68 -12.99
C SER A 92 5.59 12.95 -12.60
N ALA A 93 5.13 12.30 -11.53
CA ALA A 93 3.80 12.49 -10.97
C ALA A 93 3.73 11.88 -9.57
N GLU A 94 2.76 12.35 -8.79
CA GLU A 94 2.42 11.78 -7.50
C GLU A 94 0.90 11.67 -7.36
N GLY A 95 0.42 10.69 -6.61
CA GLY A 95 -1.01 10.54 -6.40
C GLY A 95 -1.43 9.27 -5.68
N ILE A 96 -2.73 9.13 -5.49
CA ILE A 96 -3.33 7.94 -4.91
C ILE A 96 -3.51 6.90 -6.02
N GLY A 97 -2.64 5.88 -6.02
CA GLY A 97 -2.69 4.79 -7.00
C GLY A 97 -3.81 3.80 -6.74
N ARG A 98 -4.19 3.61 -5.47
CA ARG A 98 -5.25 2.67 -5.08
C ARG A 98 -5.88 3.07 -3.76
N TRP A 99 -7.17 2.81 -3.60
CA TRP A 99 -7.81 2.81 -2.30
C TRP A 99 -8.98 1.83 -2.28
N PHE A 100 -9.26 1.25 -1.11
CA PHE A 100 -10.41 0.38 -0.92
C PHE A 100 -10.95 0.45 0.51
N VAL A 101 -12.24 0.17 0.63
CA VAL A 101 -12.93 -0.12 1.88
C VAL A 101 -13.65 -1.45 1.69
N LYS A 102 -13.36 -2.41 2.55
CA LYS A 102 -13.94 -3.74 2.55
C LYS A 102 -14.60 -4.03 3.89
N LYS A 103 -15.84 -4.52 3.88
CA LYS A 103 -16.57 -4.96 5.07
C LYS A 103 -17.16 -6.35 4.83
N SER A 104 -16.88 -7.28 5.74
CA SER A 104 -17.52 -8.60 5.77
C SER A 104 -18.72 -8.59 6.71
N VAL A 105 -19.83 -9.20 6.29
CA VAL A 105 -21.05 -9.39 7.10
C VAL A 105 -21.52 -10.82 6.92
N GLY A 106 -21.22 -11.68 7.90
CA GLY A 106 -21.54 -13.11 7.84
C GLY A 106 -20.76 -13.81 6.73
N LYS A 107 -21.46 -14.20 5.65
CA LYS A 107 -20.86 -14.84 4.46
C LYS A 107 -20.72 -13.90 3.26
N LEU A 108 -21.07 -12.63 3.41
CA LEU A 108 -21.04 -11.65 2.33
C LEU A 108 -19.89 -10.67 2.53
N ASP A 109 -19.12 -10.46 1.47
CA ASP A 109 -18.05 -9.48 1.39
C ASP A 109 -18.50 -8.30 0.52
N PHE A 110 -18.41 -7.09 1.06
CA PHE A 110 -18.63 -5.85 0.32
C PHE A 110 -17.31 -5.11 0.18
N GLU A 111 -16.95 -4.72 -1.04
CA GLU A 111 -15.73 -3.97 -1.32
C GLU A 111 -16.04 -2.82 -2.27
N VAL A 112 -15.57 -1.62 -1.93
CA VAL A 112 -15.76 -0.40 -2.71
C VAL A 112 -14.44 0.35 -2.75
N GLY A 113 -14.08 0.88 -3.91
CA GLY A 113 -12.88 1.68 -4.05
C GLY A 113 -12.41 1.80 -5.49
N TYR A 114 -11.18 2.25 -5.64
CA TYR A 114 -10.44 2.10 -6.88
C TYR A 114 -9.88 0.68 -6.93
N LEU A 115 -10.73 -0.25 -7.35
CA LEU A 115 -10.45 -1.67 -7.40
C LEU A 115 -9.93 -2.02 -8.80
N TYR A 116 -8.68 -2.46 -8.88
CA TYR A 116 -8.18 -3.14 -10.07
C TYR A 116 -8.75 -4.55 -10.08
N ASP A 117 -10.02 -4.68 -10.49
CA ASP A 117 -10.61 -5.99 -10.73
C ASP A 117 -10.24 -6.38 -12.16
N GLN A 118 -9.12 -7.09 -12.32
CA GLN A 118 -8.72 -7.64 -13.62
C GLN A 118 -9.62 -8.85 -13.99
N ILE A 119 -10.93 -8.65 -14.07
CA ILE A 119 -11.83 -9.63 -14.67
C ILE A 119 -11.63 -9.56 -16.19
N GLY A 120 -10.79 -10.45 -16.73
CA GLY A 120 -10.67 -10.66 -18.19
C GLY A 120 -9.26 -10.75 -18.77
N SER A 121 -8.20 -10.50 -18.01
CA SER A 121 -6.81 -10.58 -18.52
C SER A 121 -6.15 -11.96 -18.35
N GLY A 122 -6.80 -12.91 -17.68
CA GLY A 122 -6.22 -14.21 -17.33
C GLY A 122 -5.17 -14.15 -16.20
N LEU A 123 -4.96 -12.99 -15.59
CA LEU A 123 -3.98 -12.75 -14.52
C LEU A 123 -4.55 -12.89 -13.11
N ILE A 124 -5.83 -13.26 -12.96
CA ILE A 124 -6.55 -13.37 -11.67
C ILE A 124 -5.83 -14.27 -10.64
N TYR A 125 -4.98 -15.20 -11.10
CA TYR A 125 -4.22 -16.11 -10.23
C TYR A 125 -2.74 -15.72 -10.02
N ARG A 126 -2.30 -14.56 -10.50
CA ARG A 126 -0.93 -14.11 -10.24
C ARG A 126 -0.86 -13.57 -8.82
N ALA A 127 -0.30 -14.36 -7.91
CA ALA A 127 -0.16 -14.01 -6.49
C ALA A 127 0.97 -12.98 -6.21
N TYR A 128 1.47 -12.28 -7.24
CA TYR A 128 2.55 -11.31 -7.09
C TYR A 128 2.34 -10.10 -8.02
N GLU A 129 2.50 -8.91 -7.45
CA GLU A 129 2.63 -7.63 -8.16
C GLU A 129 4.11 -7.45 -8.55
N GLN A 130 4.41 -6.88 -9.73
CA GLN A 130 5.78 -6.55 -10.13
C GLN A 130 5.83 -5.12 -10.67
N ARG A 131 5.92 -4.19 -9.72
CA ARG A 131 5.74 -2.75 -9.95
C ARG A 131 6.85 -2.14 -10.79
N THR A 132 8.07 -2.66 -10.69
CA THR A 132 9.21 -2.30 -11.57
C THR A 132 9.03 -2.72 -13.03
N LEU A 133 7.96 -3.45 -13.37
CA LEU A 133 7.55 -3.74 -14.74
C LEU A 133 6.25 -3.02 -15.13
N PHE A 134 5.75 -2.12 -14.29
CA PHE A 134 4.46 -1.45 -14.46
C PHE A 134 3.28 -2.45 -14.53
N ILE A 135 3.42 -3.59 -13.83
CA ILE A 135 2.38 -4.61 -13.73
C ILE A 135 1.82 -4.59 -12.30
N ASP A 136 0.57 -4.16 -12.20
CA ASP A 136 -0.27 -4.09 -10.99
C ASP A 136 -1.46 -5.05 -11.14
#